data_AF-A0A5C8M9Q4-F1
#
_entry.id   AF-A0A5C8M9Q4-F1
#
_cell.length_a   1.000
_cell.length_b   1.000
_cell.length_c   1.000
_cell.angle_alpha   90.00
_cell.angle_beta   90.00
_cell.angle_gamma   90.00
#
_symmetry.space_group_name_H-M   'P 1'
#
loop_
_entity.id
_entity.type
_entity.pdbx_description
1 polymer ?
#
loop_
_entity_poly.entity_id
_entity_poly.type
_entity_poly.pdbx_seq_one_letter_code
_entity_poly.pdbx_strand_id
1 'polypeptide(L)'
;SDAVQAIIYNLFDGRQALVHLEHWAQEVDCEKLIRPDLHPSWLNDDALARHLDRLYEAGIHNVISTCLIHIYRKEGLSLRAFHADTTDKTVYGAYESASLEALQITHG
;
A
#
# COMPACT_ATOMS: atom_id res chain seq x y z
N SER A 1 11.94 4.08 7.60
CA SER A 1 11.04 5.24 7.53
C SER A 1 9.88 4.94 8.46
N ASP A 2 9.66 5.79 9.46
CA ASP A 2 8.67 5.56 10.51
C ASP A 2 7.25 5.48 9.92
N ALA A 3 6.92 6.38 9.00
CA ALA A 3 5.65 6.37 8.26
C ALA A 3 5.40 5.08 7.48
N VAL A 4 6.42 4.52 6.82
CA VAL A 4 6.27 3.28 6.05
C VAL A 4 6.05 2.09 6.98
N GLN A 5 6.73 2.06 8.14
CA GLN A 5 6.50 1.03 9.15
C GLN A 5 5.08 1.15 9.73
N ALA A 6 4.61 2.36 10.04
CA ALA A 6 3.27 2.61 10.52
C ALA A 6 2.19 2.12 9.52
N ILE A 7 2.35 2.41 8.22
CA ILE A 7 1.46 1.89 7.16
C ILE A 7 1.41 0.36 7.18
N ILE A 8 2.57 -0.30 7.28
CA ILE A 8 2.66 -1.77 7.29
C ILE A 8 2.01 -2.35 8.55
N TYR A 9 2.27 -1.78 9.72
CA TYR A 9 1.69 -2.26 10.98
C TYR A 9 0.18 -2.07 11.03
N ASN A 10 -0.33 -0.91 10.59
CA ASN A 10 -1.77 -0.68 10.47
C ASN A 10 -2.43 -1.69 9.51
N LEU A 11 -1.75 -2.06 8.42
CA LEU A 11 -2.23 -3.09 7.49
C LEU A 11 -2.37 -4.47 8.16
N PHE A 12 -1.49 -4.81 9.12
CA PHE A 12 -1.56 -6.06 9.87
C PHE A 12 -2.61 -6.03 11.00
N ASP A 13 -2.84 -4.87 11.59
CA ASP A 13 -3.72 -4.70 12.74
C ASP A 13 -5.22 -4.66 12.38
N GLY A 14 -5.56 -4.20 11.17
CA GLY A 14 -6.96 -4.15 10.74
C GLY A 14 -7.24 -3.35 9.47
N ARG A 15 -6.21 -2.76 8.85
CA ARG A 15 -6.30 -1.97 7.62
C ARG A 15 -7.26 -0.78 7.75
N GLN A 16 -7.08 0.01 8.80
CA GLN A 16 -7.82 1.27 8.88
C GLN A 16 -7.43 2.17 7.70
N ALA A 17 -8.34 3.04 7.27
CA ALA A 17 -8.04 3.98 6.20
C ALA A 17 -6.84 4.86 6.59
N LEU A 18 -5.92 5.14 5.65
CA LEU A 18 -4.68 5.87 5.94
C LEU A 18 -4.91 7.28 6.50
N VAL A 19 -6.07 7.88 6.22
CA VAL A 19 -6.49 9.18 6.79
C VAL A 19 -6.68 9.11 8.32
N HIS A 20 -6.82 7.92 8.88
CA HIS A 20 -6.97 7.67 10.31
C HIS A 20 -5.69 7.12 10.95
N LEU A 21 -4.57 7.06 10.21
CA LEU A 21 -3.34 6.45 10.73
C LEU A 21 -2.77 7.20 11.95
N GLU A 22 -2.87 8.53 11.99
CA GLU A 22 -2.48 9.29 13.18
C GLU A 22 -3.32 8.88 14.40
N HIS A 23 -4.63 8.68 14.22
CA HIS A 23 -5.52 8.24 15.29
C HIS A 23 -5.19 6.82 15.74
N TRP A 24 -5.00 5.90 14.78
CA TRP A 24 -4.50 4.55 15.06
C TRP A 24 -3.18 4.57 15.85
N ALA A 25 -2.26 5.47 15.49
CA ALA A 25 -0.98 5.61 16.17
C ALA A 25 -1.11 6.12 17.62
N GLN A 26 -2.24 6.75 17.99
CA GLN A 26 -2.54 7.10 19.39
C GLN A 26 -3.01 5.90 20.21
N GLU A 27 -3.55 4.87 19.56
CA GLU A 27 -4.07 3.65 20.22
C GLU A 27 -2.99 2.56 20.39
N VAL A 28 -1.88 2.68 19.65
CA VAL A 28 -0.78 1.70 19.63
C VAL A 28 0.48 2.30 20.29
N ASP A 29 1.23 1.46 20.99
CA ASP A 29 2.54 1.82 21.57
C ASP A 29 3.61 1.99 20.47
N CYS A 30 3.54 3.10 19.75
CA CYS A 30 4.42 3.44 18.62
C CYS A 30 5.90 3.56 19.04
N GLU A 31 6.16 3.98 20.28
CA GLU A 31 7.52 4.07 20.80
C GLU A 31 8.21 2.71 20.88
N LYS A 32 7.48 1.68 21.32
CA LYS A 32 7.99 0.31 21.33
C LYS A 32 7.96 -0.36 19.97
N LEU A 33 6.93 -0.08 19.16
CA LEU A 33 6.71 -0.80 17.91
C LEU A 33 7.58 -0.30 16.75
N ILE A 34 7.82 1.01 16.67
CA ILE A 34 8.50 1.65 15.54
C ILE A 34 9.86 2.22 15.98
N ARG A 35 9.85 3.18 16.90
CA ARG A 35 11.07 3.79 17.45
C ARG A 35 10.74 4.62 18.69
N PRO A 36 11.64 4.67 19.69
CA PRO A 36 11.54 5.64 20.79
C PRO A 36 11.25 7.08 20.35
N ASP A 37 10.51 7.79 21.19
CA ASP A 37 10.10 9.19 21.05
C ASP A 37 9.28 9.50 19.78
N LEU A 38 8.71 8.48 19.12
CA LEU A 38 7.81 8.69 17.99
C LEU A 38 6.46 9.22 18.49
N HIS A 39 6.20 10.49 18.21
CA HIS A 39 4.91 11.09 18.51
C HIS A 39 3.87 10.77 17.41
N PRO A 40 2.64 10.34 17.74
CA PRO A 40 1.61 9.99 16.75
C PRO A 40 1.31 11.09 15.73
N SER A 41 1.35 12.37 16.15
CA SER A 41 1.09 13.51 15.25
C SER A 41 2.11 13.70 14.13
N TRP A 42 3.24 12.98 14.17
CA TRP A 42 4.20 12.95 13.06
C TRP A 42 3.77 12.00 11.94
N LEU A 43 2.76 11.16 12.19
CA LEU A 43 2.15 10.24 11.24
C LEU A 43 0.85 10.80 10.64
N ASN A 44 0.77 12.12 10.51
CA ASN A 44 -0.34 12.82 9.86
C ASN A 44 -0.39 12.55 8.34
N ASP A 45 -1.52 12.91 7.73
CA ASP A 45 -1.80 12.72 6.30
C ASP A 45 -0.74 13.34 5.38
N ASP A 46 -0.26 14.55 5.65
CA ASP A 46 0.82 15.20 4.89
C ASP A 46 2.14 14.42 4.92
N ALA A 47 2.49 13.84 6.07
CA ALA A 47 3.66 12.98 6.19
C ALA A 47 3.48 11.70 5.38
N LEU A 48 2.30 11.08 5.47
CA LEU A 48 1.98 9.86 4.73
C LEU A 48 1.98 10.08 3.23
N ALA A 49 1.33 11.15 2.75
CA ALA A 49 1.29 11.51 1.34
C ALA A 49 2.70 11.64 0.76
N ARG A 50 3.58 12.42 1.40
CA ARG A 50 4.99 12.56 0.98
C ARG A 50 5.75 11.25 0.96
N HIS A 51 5.45 10.33 1.88
CA HIS A 51 6.10 9.02 1.91
C HIS A 51 5.55 8.08 0.82
N LEU A 52 4.26 8.15 0.51
CA LEU A 52 3.66 7.42 -0.59
C LEU A 52 4.19 7.91 -1.94
N ASP A 53 4.32 9.22 -2.13
CA ASP A 53 4.92 9.81 -3.34
C ASP A 53 6.35 9.31 -3.52
N ARG A 54 7.17 9.32 -2.47
CA ARG A 54 8.55 8.79 -2.52
C ARG A 54 8.59 7.29 -2.84
N LEU A 55 7.64 6.50 -2.34
CA LEU A 55 7.54 5.08 -2.68
C LEU A 55 7.16 4.88 -4.15
N TYR A 56 6.25 5.71 -4.67
CA TYR A 56 5.86 5.69 -6.08
C TYR A 56 7.05 6.07 -6.98
N GLU A 57 7.72 7.19 -6.69
CA GLU A 57 8.91 7.66 -7.40
C GLU A 57 10.06 6.64 -7.39
N ALA A 58 10.21 5.90 -6.28
CA ALA A 58 11.20 4.81 -6.16
C ALA A 58 10.83 3.55 -6.97
N GLY A 59 9.67 3.52 -7.63
CA GLY A 59 9.15 2.35 -8.31
C GLY A 59 8.70 1.28 -7.31
N ILE A 60 7.56 1.51 -6.67
CA ILE A 60 7.03 0.66 -5.59
C ILE A 60 7.01 -0.84 -5.92
N HIS A 61 6.74 -1.22 -7.17
CA HIS A 61 6.80 -2.61 -7.62
C HIS A 61 8.18 -3.25 -7.44
N ASN A 62 9.25 -2.50 -7.68
CA ASN A 62 10.62 -2.97 -7.47
C ASN A 62 10.93 -3.13 -5.99
N VAL A 63 10.49 -2.17 -5.16
CA VAL A 63 10.66 -2.22 -3.70
C VAL A 63 9.97 -3.46 -3.13
N ILE A 64 8.69 -3.66 -3.46
CA ILE A 64 7.90 -4.80 -2.98
C ILE A 64 8.49 -6.12 -3.50
N SER A 65 8.80 -6.21 -4.79
CA SER A 65 9.36 -7.43 -5.39
C SER A 65 10.69 -7.81 -4.74
N THR A 66 11.56 -6.82 -4.48
CA THR A 66 12.85 -7.05 -3.80
C THR A 66 12.64 -7.55 -2.38
N CYS A 67 11.73 -6.95 -1.62
CA CYS A 67 11.37 -7.39 -0.27
C CYS A 67 10.85 -8.83 -0.28
N LEU A 68 9.90 -9.16 -1.17
CA LEU A 68 9.35 -10.50 -1.28
C LEU A 68 10.42 -11.51 -1.64
N ILE A 69 11.25 -11.26 -2.66
CA ILE A 69 12.36 -12.15 -3.04
C ILE A 69 13.29 -12.41 -1.87
N HIS A 70 13.60 -11.37 -1.08
CA HIS A 70 14.41 -11.52 0.12
C HIS A 70 13.76 -12.43 1.17
N ILE A 71 12.46 -12.26 1.43
CA ILE A 71 11.69 -13.12 2.35
C ILE A 71 11.67 -14.57 1.85
N TYR A 72 11.37 -14.81 0.57
CA TYR A 72 11.37 -16.17 -0.01
C TYR A 72 12.71 -16.88 0.18
N ARG A 73 13.82 -16.16 -0.05
CA ARG A 73 15.17 -16.71 0.13
C ARG A 73 15.48 -16.98 1.60
N LYS A 74 15.15 -16.04 2.49
CA LYS A 74 15.42 -16.14 3.92
C LYS A 74 14.65 -17.30 4.56
N GLU A 75 13.39 -17.47 4.19
CA GLU A 75 12.49 -18.48 4.77
C GLU A 75 12.49 -19.82 4.01
N GLY A 76 13.31 -19.96 2.96
CA GLY A 76 13.42 -21.19 2.18
C GLY A 76 12.13 -21.58 1.42
N LEU A 77 11.28 -20.60 1.10
CA LEU A 77 10.00 -20.83 0.44
C LEU A 77 10.19 -21.11 -1.05
N SER A 78 9.47 -22.10 -1.58
CA SER A 78 9.51 -22.43 -3.00
C SER A 78 8.71 -21.40 -3.81
N LEU A 79 9.37 -20.67 -4.71
CA LEU A 79 8.72 -19.85 -5.74
C LEU A 79 8.13 -20.74 -6.84
N ARG A 80 6.93 -21.31 -6.59
CA ARG A 80 6.23 -22.15 -7.59
C ARG A 80 5.38 -21.34 -8.57
N ALA A 81 4.93 -20.15 -8.20
CA ALA A 81 4.19 -19.24 -9.08
C ALA A 81 4.44 -17.80 -8.64
N PHE A 82 4.73 -16.91 -9.60
CA PHE A 82 4.76 -15.47 -9.38
C PHE A 82 3.44 -14.92 -9.93
N HIS A 83 2.46 -14.68 -9.06
CA HIS A 83 1.23 -14.01 -9.45
C HIS A 83 1.46 -12.50 -9.33
N ALA A 84 1.68 -11.84 -10.46
CA ALA A 84 1.56 -10.40 -10.54
C ALA A 84 0.06 -10.09 -10.56
N ASP A 85 -0.47 -9.69 -9.40
CA ASP A 85 -1.88 -9.35 -9.24
C ASP A 85 -2.25 -8.24 -10.23
N THR A 86 -3.26 -8.50 -11.06
CA THR A 86 -3.70 -7.57 -12.10
C THR A 86 -4.70 -6.63 -11.45
N THR A 87 -4.42 -5.33 -11.38
CA THR A 87 -5.38 -4.37 -10.86
C THR A 87 -6.62 -4.33 -11.76
N ASP A 88 -7.76 -4.76 -11.22
CA ASP A 88 -9.06 -4.58 -11.87
C ASP A 88 -9.36 -3.08 -12.01
N LYS A 89 -9.80 -2.67 -13.20
CA LYS A 89 -10.31 -1.32 -13.45
C LYS A 89 -11.82 -1.38 -13.57
N THR A 90 -12.53 -0.89 -12.56
CA THR A 90 -13.99 -0.77 -12.60
C THR A 90 -14.40 0.62 -13.05
N VAL A 91 -15.30 0.71 -14.02
CA VAL A 91 -15.80 1.96 -14.60
C VAL A 91 -17.33 1.97 -14.53
N TYR A 92 -17.91 3.14 -14.18
CA TYR A 92 -19.35 3.32 -14.03
C TYR A 92 -19.84 4.48 -14.92
N GLY A 93 -20.93 4.27 -15.66
CA GLY A 93 -21.54 5.29 -16.51
C GLY A 93 -22.48 4.70 -17.58
N ALA A 94 -23.32 5.55 -18.17
CA ALA A 94 -24.13 5.18 -19.33
C ALA A 94 -23.26 5.31 -20.60
N TYR A 95 -22.93 4.18 -21.25
CA TYR A 95 -22.07 4.14 -22.44
C TYR A 95 -22.84 4.44 -23.74
N GLU A 96 -23.70 5.47 -23.72
CA GLU A 96 -24.68 5.74 -24.77
C GLU A 96 -24.07 6.23 -26.10
N SER A 97 -22.77 6.56 -26.10
CA SER A 97 -22.08 7.16 -27.26
C SER A 97 -20.71 6.54 -27.54
N ALA A 98 -20.44 5.33 -27.05
CA ALA A 98 -19.15 4.68 -27.27
C ALA A 98 -18.95 4.38 -28.77
N SER A 99 -17.85 4.87 -29.35
CA SER A 99 -17.47 4.53 -30.72
C SER A 99 -16.99 3.07 -30.80
N LEU A 100 -17.01 2.46 -31.99
CA LEU A 100 -16.42 1.14 -32.23
C LEU A 100 -14.91 1.07 -31.94
N GLU A 101 -14.25 2.23 -31.93
CA GLU A 101 -12.82 2.38 -31.59
C GLU A 101 -12.57 2.51 -30.08
N ALA A 102 -13.63 2.70 -29.27
CA ALA A 102 -13.53 2.76 -27.82
C ALA A 102 -13.29 1.35 -27.22
N LEU A 103 -12.76 1.33 -26.00
CA LEU A 103 -12.59 0.10 -25.22
C LEU A 103 -13.93 -0.63 -25.08
N GLN A 104 -14.03 -1.83 -25.65
CA GLN A 104 -15.25 -2.63 -25.63
C GLN A 104 -15.39 -3.34 -24.29
N ILE A 105 -16.22 -2.80 -23.41
CA ILE A 105 -16.53 -3.41 -22.12
C ILE A 105 -17.60 -4.48 -22.35
N THR A 106 -17.20 -5.75 -22.34
CA THR A 106 -18.10 -6.88 -22.64
C THR A 106 -18.76 -7.46 -21.39
N HIS A 107 -18.14 -7.31 -20.22
CA HIS A 107 -18.64 -7.75 -18.92
C HIS A 107 -18.25 -6.71 -17.86
N GLY A 108 -19.23 -6.28 -17.07
CA GLY A 108 -19.08 -5.34 -15.94
C GLY A 108 -20.04 -5.73 -14.83
#